data_AF-A0A956HYM6-F1
#
_entry.id   AF-A0A956HYM6-F1
#
_cell.length_a   1.000
_cell.length_b   1.000
_cell.length_c   1.000
_cell.angle_alpha   90.00
_cell.angle_beta   90.00
_cell.angle_gamma   90.00
#
_symmetry.space_group_name_H-M   'P 1'
#
loop_
_entity.id
_entity.type
_entity.pdbx_description
1 polymer ?
#
loop_
_entity_poly.entity_id
_entity_poly.type
_entity_poly.pdbx_seq_one_letter_code
_entity_poly.pdbx_strand_id
1 'polypeptide(L)'
;MIIGVPTETKTREYRVGINPGGVRALVNAGHKVLIQKGAGEGSGITDDAFEKAGATIVPGADDAWAAEMVMKVKEPIPPEYKYFRPGLILYTYLHLAPLPELTKALMDKKVRAIAYETIQLADGSLPLLRPMSEVAGRMAVQVGASCLEKAHGGKGILLGGVPGTRRGRITILGGGIVG
;
A
#
# COMPACT_ATOMS: atom_id res chain seq x y z
N MET A 1 -4.51 12.70 18.83
CA MET A 1 -4.98 13.14 17.49
C MET A 1 -5.89 12.08 16.88
N ILE A 2 -6.68 12.46 15.88
CA ILE A 2 -7.58 11.58 15.12
C ILE A 2 -6.88 11.14 13.83
N ILE A 3 -6.77 9.83 13.63
CA ILE A 3 -6.13 9.19 12.48
C ILE A 3 -7.19 8.40 11.73
N GLY A 4 -7.33 8.64 10.43
CA GLY A 4 -8.32 8.01 9.56
C GLY A 4 -7.67 7.05 8.57
N VAL A 5 -8.32 5.91 8.35
CA VAL A 5 -7.90 4.89 7.38
C VAL A 5 -9.09 4.57 6.49
N PRO A 6 -9.21 5.24 5.33
CA PRO A 6 -10.23 4.92 4.34
C PRO A 6 -9.89 3.62 3.62
N THR A 7 -10.91 3.01 3.01
CA THR A 7 -10.74 1.88 2.08
C THR A 7 -9.95 2.34 0.85
N GLU A 8 -9.05 1.51 0.35
CA GLU A 8 -8.35 1.80 -0.90
C GLU A 8 -9.29 1.71 -2.11
N THR A 9 -9.18 2.68 -3.01
CA THR A 9 -10.08 2.85 -4.16
C THR A 9 -9.41 2.57 -5.50
N LYS A 10 -8.09 2.40 -5.51
CA LYS A 10 -7.34 2.07 -6.72
C LYS A 10 -7.67 0.64 -7.15
N THR A 11 -7.80 0.43 -8.46
CA THR A 11 -8.13 -0.87 -9.04
C THR A 11 -7.14 -1.95 -8.56
N ARG A 12 -7.68 -3.06 -8.05
CA ARG A 12 -6.91 -4.20 -7.52
C ARG A 12 -5.95 -3.85 -6.38
N GLU A 13 -6.25 -2.79 -5.63
CA GLU A 13 -5.61 -2.56 -4.35
C GLU A 13 -6.45 -3.20 -3.24
N TYR A 14 -5.89 -4.23 -2.60
CA TYR A 14 -6.55 -5.00 -1.55
C TYR A 14 -5.93 -4.77 -0.17
N ARG A 15 -4.82 -4.01 -0.12
CA ARG A 15 -4.16 -3.66 1.13
C ARG A 15 -4.93 -2.56 1.85
N VAL A 16 -4.65 -2.41 3.15
CA VAL A 16 -5.20 -1.35 4.01
C VAL A 16 -4.07 -0.59 4.69
N GLY A 17 -4.29 0.71 4.97
CA GLY A 17 -3.25 1.62 5.47
C GLY A 17 -2.70 1.27 6.86
N ILE A 18 -3.37 0.39 7.62
CA ILE A 18 -2.94 -0.05 8.94
C ILE A 18 -3.44 -1.46 9.26
N ASN A 19 -2.72 -2.20 10.10
CA ASN A 19 -3.16 -3.47 10.65
C ASN A 19 -3.59 -3.34 12.14
N PRO A 20 -4.25 -4.34 12.74
CA PRO A 20 -4.68 -4.28 14.14
C PRO A 20 -3.55 -4.04 15.15
N GLY A 21 -2.32 -4.46 14.85
CA GLY A 21 -1.15 -4.17 15.70
C GLY A 21 -0.81 -2.68 15.71
N GLY A 22 -0.81 -2.04 14.55
CA GLY A 22 -0.61 -0.59 14.41
C GLY A 22 -1.73 0.22 15.05
N VAL A 23 -2.99 -0.21 14.90
CA VAL A 23 -4.14 0.41 15.58
C VAL A 23 -3.90 0.42 17.09
N ARG A 24 -3.58 -0.74 17.67
CA ARG A 24 -3.35 -0.87 19.12
C ARG A 24 -2.21 0.03 19.61
N ALA A 25 -1.12 0.12 18.85
CA ALA A 25 -0.01 0.99 19.18
C ALA A 25 -0.42 2.47 19.22
N LEU A 26 -1.20 2.93 18.24
CA LEU A 26 -1.70 4.30 18.17
C LEU A 26 -2.71 4.59 19.30
N VAL A 27 -3.63 3.67 19.57
CA VAL A 27 -4.61 3.80 20.66
C VAL A 27 -3.91 3.86 22.01
N ASN A 28 -2.92 3.00 22.26
CA ASN A 28 -2.12 3.02 23.49
C ASN A 28 -1.33 4.32 23.67
N ALA A 29 -0.95 4.98 22.58
CA ALA A 29 -0.31 6.30 22.60
C ALA A 29 -1.32 7.46 22.74
N GLY A 30 -2.63 7.18 22.93
CA GLY A 30 -3.67 8.18 23.16
C GLY A 30 -4.29 8.77 21.89
N HIS A 31 -4.08 8.14 20.73
CA HIS A 31 -4.71 8.56 19.48
C HIS A 31 -6.05 7.87 19.26
N LYS A 32 -6.97 8.54 18.55
CA LYS A 32 -8.22 7.93 18.08
C LYS A 32 -8.02 7.45 16.65
N VAL A 33 -8.31 6.18 16.37
CA VAL A 33 -8.21 5.60 15.03
C VAL A 33 -9.60 5.36 14.46
N LEU A 34 -9.89 5.95 13.30
CA LEU A 34 -11.12 5.77 12.55
C LEU A 34 -10.82 4.88 11.34
N ILE A 35 -11.51 3.75 11.21
CA ILE A 35 -11.37 2.85 10.05
C ILE A 35 -12.68 2.86 9.28
N GLN A 36 -12.64 3.09 7.98
CA GLN A 36 -13.83 2.93 7.15
C GLN A 36 -14.29 1.46 7.20
N LYS A 37 -15.60 1.26 7.36
CA LYS A 37 -16.23 -0.07 7.33
C LYS A 37 -15.77 -0.87 6.11
N GLY A 38 -15.28 -2.09 6.33
CA GLY A 38 -14.81 -3.00 5.29
C GLY A 38 -13.42 -2.67 4.73
N ALA A 39 -12.71 -1.65 5.23
CA ALA A 39 -11.41 -1.25 4.67
C ALA A 39 -10.35 -2.36 4.70
N GLY A 40 -10.43 -3.27 5.67
CA GLY A 40 -9.48 -4.38 5.85
C GLY A 40 -9.84 -5.67 5.10
N GLU A 41 -11.03 -5.78 4.50
CA GLU A 41 -11.54 -7.06 3.99
C GLU A 41 -10.64 -7.66 2.91
N GLY A 42 -10.10 -6.83 2.01
CA GLY A 42 -9.15 -7.28 0.97
C GLY A 42 -7.84 -7.83 1.54
N SER A 43 -7.49 -7.47 2.77
CA SER A 43 -6.32 -7.97 3.50
C SER A 43 -6.66 -9.11 4.46
N GLY A 44 -7.90 -9.60 4.46
CA GLY A 44 -8.37 -10.62 5.39
C GLY A 44 -8.52 -10.12 6.84
N ILE A 45 -8.70 -8.81 7.03
CA ILE A 45 -8.84 -8.18 8.35
C ILE A 45 -10.29 -7.70 8.50
N THR A 46 -11.02 -8.27 9.45
CA THR A 46 -12.41 -7.91 9.71
C THR A 46 -12.52 -6.59 10.49
N ASP A 47 -13.67 -5.92 10.36
CA ASP A 47 -13.99 -4.74 11.17
C ASP A 47 -13.89 -5.05 12.68
N ASP A 48 -14.40 -6.20 13.12
CA ASP A 48 -14.30 -6.68 14.51
C ASP A 48 -12.83 -6.81 14.98
N ALA A 49 -11.91 -7.21 14.10
CA ALA A 49 -10.49 -7.27 14.45
C ALA A 49 -9.89 -5.88 14.70
N PHE A 50 -10.35 -4.86 13.98
CA PHE A 50 -9.97 -3.47 14.23
C PHE A 50 -10.62 -2.90 15.50
N GLU A 51 -11.90 -3.19 15.75
CA GLU A 51 -12.60 -2.78 16.97
C GLU A 51 -11.94 -3.37 18.22
N LYS A 52 -11.60 -4.67 18.19
CA LYS A 52 -10.85 -5.34 19.26
C LYS A 52 -9.45 -4.76 19.49
N ALA A 53 -8.88 -4.08 18.48
CA ALA A 53 -7.63 -3.36 18.61
C ALA A 53 -7.81 -1.91 19.12
N GLY A 54 -9.05 -1.44 19.29
CA GLY A 54 -9.40 -0.13 19.81
C GLY A 54 -9.75 0.91 18.75
N ALA A 55 -9.90 0.54 17.47
CA ALA A 55 -10.39 1.45 16.45
C ALA A 55 -11.90 1.70 16.59
N THR A 56 -12.35 2.84 16.08
CA THR A 56 -13.76 3.12 15.79
C THR A 56 -14.02 2.84 14.30
N ILE A 57 -14.97 1.96 14.00
CA ILE A 57 -15.44 1.77 12.63
C ILE A 57 -16.38 2.90 12.25
N VAL A 58 -16.15 3.52 11.10
CA VAL A 58 -16.98 4.61 10.56
C VAL A 58 -17.66 4.19 9.26
N PRO A 59 -18.88 4.66 8.97
CA PRO A 59 -19.71 4.09 7.92
C PRO A 59 -19.20 4.40 6.50
N GLY A 60 -18.52 5.53 6.30
CA GLY A 60 -18.09 5.96 4.97
C GLY A 60 -16.67 6.50 4.91
N ALA A 61 -16.20 6.69 3.68
CA ALA A 61 -14.93 7.34 3.40
C ALA A 61 -14.89 8.78 3.93
N ASP A 62 -16.00 9.51 3.83
CA ASP A 62 -16.11 10.90 4.29
C ASP A 62 -15.72 11.04 5.78
N ASP A 63 -16.16 10.10 6.62
CA ASP A 63 -15.85 10.07 8.05
C ASP A 63 -14.38 9.76 8.33
N ALA A 64 -13.80 8.80 7.59
CA ALA A 64 -12.38 8.45 7.73
C ALA A 64 -11.48 9.61 7.25
N TRP A 65 -11.85 10.26 6.14
CA TRP A 65 -11.13 11.40 5.59
C TRP A 65 -11.25 12.67 6.44
N ALA A 66 -12.26 12.79 7.30
CA ALA A 66 -12.42 13.91 8.23
C ALA A 66 -11.34 13.97 9.34
N ALA A 67 -10.54 12.92 9.50
CA ALA A 67 -9.45 12.83 10.48
C ALA A 67 -8.31 13.85 10.25
N GLU A 68 -7.59 14.22 11.30
CA GLU A 68 -6.44 15.15 11.23
C GLU A 68 -5.30 14.60 10.37
N MET A 69 -5.10 13.29 10.45
CA MET A 69 -4.15 12.54 9.63
C MET A 69 -4.88 11.40 8.92
N VAL A 70 -4.61 11.22 7.63
CA VAL A 70 -5.13 10.09 6.83
C VAL A 70 -3.96 9.20 6.45
N MET A 71 -4.05 7.92 6.82
CA MET A 71 -3.09 6.87 6.45
C MET A 71 -3.69 6.01 5.34
N LYS A 72 -2.96 5.89 4.23
CA LYS A 72 -3.35 5.11 3.05
C LYS A 72 -2.21 4.24 2.57
N VAL A 73 -2.51 3.30 1.68
CA VAL A 73 -1.52 2.53 0.92
C VAL A 73 -1.13 3.26 -0.37
N LYS A 74 -2.10 3.67 -1.19
CA LYS A 74 -1.83 4.26 -2.51
C LYS A 74 -2.13 5.75 -2.54
N GLU A 75 -1.58 6.40 -3.54
CA GLU A 75 -1.81 7.80 -3.80
C GLU A 75 -3.29 8.07 -4.06
N PRO A 76 -3.84 9.22 -3.61
CA PRO A 76 -5.22 9.54 -3.89
C PRO A 76 -5.48 9.66 -5.39
N ILE A 77 -6.66 9.21 -5.82
CA ILE A 77 -7.16 9.36 -7.20
C ILE A 77 -8.13 10.55 -7.30
N PRO A 78 -8.47 11.06 -8.50
CA PRO A 78 -9.28 12.29 -8.64
C PRO A 78 -10.58 12.35 -7.82
N PRO A 79 -11.37 11.28 -7.67
CA PRO A 79 -12.54 11.28 -6.79
C PRO A 79 -12.27 11.57 -5.31
N GLU A 80 -11.04 11.31 -4.83
CA GLU A 80 -10.63 11.54 -3.45
C GLU A 80 -10.10 12.97 -3.23
N TYR A 81 -9.82 13.74 -4.29
CA TYR A 81 -9.27 15.10 -4.15
C TYR A 81 -10.23 16.06 -3.42
N LYS A 82 -11.53 15.75 -3.42
CA LYS A 82 -12.55 16.50 -2.66
C LYS A 82 -12.29 16.51 -1.14
N TYR A 83 -11.52 15.56 -0.62
CA TYR A 83 -11.20 15.46 0.81
C TYR A 83 -10.00 16.31 1.24
N PHE A 84 -9.22 16.81 0.28
CA PHE A 84 -8.04 17.60 0.54
C PHE A 84 -8.41 18.95 1.14
N ARG A 85 -7.71 19.30 2.22
CA ARG A 85 -7.94 20.54 2.97
C ARG A 85 -6.67 20.99 3.70
N PRO A 86 -6.54 22.29 4.02
CA PRO A 86 -5.46 22.79 4.85
C PRO A 86 -5.45 22.09 6.21
N GLY A 87 -4.26 21.74 6.70
CA GLY A 87 -4.08 21.09 8.00
C GLY A 87 -4.18 19.56 7.98
N LEU A 88 -4.70 18.96 6.89
CA LEU A 88 -4.67 17.51 6.71
C LEU A 88 -3.21 17.03 6.55
N ILE A 89 -2.84 16.03 7.34
CA ILE A 89 -1.63 15.23 7.12
C ILE A 89 -2.02 14.00 6.30
N LEU A 90 -1.48 13.87 5.09
CA LEU A 90 -1.66 12.68 4.26
C LEU A 90 -0.38 11.85 4.31
N TYR A 91 -0.48 10.60 4.75
CA TYR A 91 0.66 9.70 4.89
C TYR A 91 0.44 8.43 4.09
N THR A 92 1.13 8.31 2.94
CA THR A 92 0.91 7.23 1.97
C THR A 92 2.02 7.15 0.92
N TYR A 93 2.00 6.16 0.02
CA TYR A 93 2.79 6.22 -1.21
C TYR A 93 2.22 7.27 -2.15
N LEU A 94 3.03 8.20 -2.66
CA LEU A 94 2.52 9.28 -3.51
C LEU A 94 2.99 9.20 -4.96
N HIS A 95 4.24 8.80 -5.19
CA HIS A 95 4.89 8.77 -6.50
C HIS A 95 4.62 10.07 -7.30
N LEU A 96 4.90 11.23 -6.67
CA LEU A 96 4.48 12.52 -7.21
C LEU A 96 5.12 12.90 -8.55
N ALA A 97 6.36 12.46 -8.81
CA ALA A 97 7.12 12.82 -10.01
C ALA A 97 6.35 12.56 -11.34
N PRO A 98 5.70 11.39 -11.56
CA PRO A 98 4.85 11.16 -12.73
C PRO A 98 3.40 11.69 -12.62
N LEU A 99 3.01 12.35 -11.53
CA LEU A 99 1.61 12.72 -11.25
C LEU A 99 1.45 14.24 -11.00
N PRO A 100 1.54 15.07 -12.06
CA PRO A 100 1.46 16.52 -11.93
C PRO A 100 0.09 17.00 -11.42
N GLU A 101 -1.00 16.32 -11.79
CA GLU A 101 -2.35 16.69 -11.35
C GLU A 101 -2.56 16.47 -9.84
N LEU A 102 -2.11 15.32 -9.32
CA LEU A 102 -2.13 15.05 -7.88
C LEU A 102 -1.25 16.04 -7.13
N THR A 103 -0.04 16.28 -7.64
CA THR A 103 0.91 17.24 -7.05
C THR A 103 0.28 18.62 -6.94
N LYS A 104 -0.35 19.10 -8.03
CA LYS A 104 -1.06 20.37 -8.06
C LYS A 104 -2.24 20.39 -7.08
N ALA A 105 -3.06 19.34 -7.05
CA ALA A 105 -4.20 19.26 -6.14
C ALA A 105 -3.78 19.33 -4.65
N LEU A 106 -2.69 18.64 -4.28
CA LEU A 106 -2.12 18.70 -2.92
C LEU A 106 -1.61 20.11 -2.58
N MET A 107 -0.91 20.76 -3.53
CA MET A 107 -0.42 22.13 -3.38
C MET A 107 -1.55 23.15 -3.23
N ASP A 108 -2.52 23.14 -4.14
CA ASP A 108 -3.65 24.07 -4.18
C ASP A 108 -4.46 23.99 -2.87
N LYS A 109 -4.59 22.78 -2.31
CA LYS A 109 -5.32 22.51 -1.07
C LYS A 109 -4.45 22.59 0.18
N LYS A 110 -3.15 22.88 0.04
CA LYS A 110 -2.18 23.03 1.13
C LYS A 110 -2.15 21.82 2.09
N VAL A 111 -2.22 20.62 1.52
CA VAL A 111 -2.14 19.36 2.26
C VAL A 111 -0.69 19.11 2.68
N ARG A 112 -0.46 18.67 3.92
CA ARG A 112 0.85 18.19 4.38
C ARG A 112 1.00 16.73 3.97
N ALA A 113 1.51 16.50 2.77
CA ALA A 113 1.64 15.16 2.21
C ALA A 113 3.05 14.60 2.47
N ILE A 114 3.12 13.45 3.12
CA ILE A 114 4.35 12.72 3.44
C ILE A 114 4.34 11.41 2.63
N ALA A 115 5.31 11.28 1.74
CA ALA A 115 5.48 10.12 0.86
C ALA A 115 6.26 9.01 1.56
N TYR A 116 5.73 7.78 1.60
CA TYR A 116 6.44 6.62 2.15
C TYR A 116 7.76 6.36 1.40
N GLU A 117 7.75 6.46 0.09
CA GLU A 117 8.89 6.14 -0.78
C GLU A 117 10.04 7.15 -0.70
N THR A 118 9.87 8.28 0.00
CA THR A 118 10.90 9.31 0.16
C THR A 118 11.39 9.46 1.59
N ILE A 119 10.83 8.72 2.55
CA ILE A 119 11.38 8.63 3.90
C ILE A 119 12.71 7.88 3.80
N GLN A 120 13.79 8.61 4.05
CA GLN A 120 15.16 8.14 3.90
C GLN A 120 15.93 8.31 5.21
N LEU A 121 16.67 7.27 5.60
CA LEU A 121 17.59 7.34 6.73
C LEU A 121 18.91 7.99 6.31
N ALA A 122 19.75 8.34 7.29
CA ALA A 122 21.05 8.98 7.04
C ALA A 122 22.01 8.13 6.18
N ASP A 123 21.84 6.80 6.18
CA ASP A 123 22.60 5.86 5.35
C ASP A 123 22.09 5.78 3.89
N GLY A 124 21.06 6.56 3.55
CA GLY A 124 20.44 6.57 2.23
C GLY A 124 19.37 5.49 2.01
N SER A 125 19.13 4.62 2.99
CA SER A 125 18.11 3.56 2.86
C SER A 125 16.69 4.10 2.93
N LEU A 126 15.77 3.42 2.23
CA LEU A 126 14.34 3.75 2.17
C LEU A 126 13.54 2.67 2.93
N PRO A 127 13.42 2.77 4.27
CA PRO A 127 12.90 1.70 5.12
C PRO A 127 11.45 1.32 4.82
N LEU A 128 10.64 2.27 4.33
CA LEU A 128 9.23 2.01 4.03
C LEU A 128 9.04 1.39 2.64
N LEU A 129 9.98 1.61 1.71
CA LEU A 129 9.97 1.05 0.36
C LEU A 129 10.54 -0.37 0.30
N ARG A 130 11.52 -0.67 1.15
CA ARG A 130 12.23 -1.96 1.18
C ARG A 130 11.30 -3.18 1.29
N PRO A 131 10.32 -3.24 2.21
CA PRO A 131 9.43 -4.40 2.31
C PRO A 131 8.64 -4.66 1.02
N MET A 132 8.24 -3.60 0.30
CA MET A 132 7.53 -3.76 -0.97
C MET A 132 8.45 -4.27 -2.08
N SER A 133 9.73 -3.90 -2.05
CA SER A 133 10.75 -4.42 -2.98
C SER A 133 10.98 -5.92 -2.77
N GLU A 134 11.02 -6.38 -1.52
CA GLU A 134 11.19 -7.80 -1.18
C GLU A 134 9.98 -8.64 -1.64
N VAL A 135 8.75 -8.13 -1.46
CA VAL A 135 7.54 -8.78 -1.97
C VAL A 135 7.57 -8.85 -3.51
N ALA A 136 7.93 -7.74 -4.17
CA ALA A 136 7.98 -7.69 -5.63
C ALA A 136 8.97 -8.70 -6.22
N GLY A 137 10.19 -8.81 -5.66
CA GLY A 137 11.19 -9.78 -6.12
C GLY A 137 10.72 -11.23 -6.01
N ARG A 138 10.12 -11.60 -4.88
CA ARG A 138 9.57 -12.95 -4.67
C ARG A 138 8.40 -13.25 -5.60
N MET A 139 7.49 -12.29 -5.78
CA MET A 139 6.35 -12.44 -6.67
C MET A 139 6.76 -12.53 -8.15
N ALA A 140 7.82 -11.83 -8.58
CA ALA A 140 8.26 -11.83 -9.96
C ALA A 140 8.56 -13.24 -10.49
N VAL A 141 9.18 -14.09 -9.66
CA VAL A 141 9.47 -15.49 -10.03
C VAL A 141 8.19 -16.33 -10.07
N GLN A 142 7.28 -16.15 -9.12
CA GLN A 142 6.01 -16.90 -9.07
C GLN A 142 5.11 -16.56 -10.27
N VAL A 143 4.94 -15.26 -10.54
CA VAL A 143 4.16 -14.77 -11.69
C VAL A 143 4.82 -15.19 -12.99
N GLY A 144 6.15 -15.06 -13.11
CA GLY A 144 6.89 -15.50 -14.28
C GLY A 144 6.74 -17.00 -14.55
N ALA A 145 6.72 -17.84 -13.52
CA ALA A 145 6.46 -19.28 -13.64
C ALA A 145 5.05 -19.55 -14.22
N SER A 146 4.03 -18.88 -13.68
CA SER A 146 2.65 -19.00 -14.18
C SER A 146 2.53 -18.55 -15.64
N CYS A 147 3.17 -17.44 -16.02
CA CYS A 147 3.20 -16.96 -17.40
C CYS A 147 3.93 -17.90 -18.37
N LEU A 148 4.82 -18.78 -17.89
CA LEU A 148 5.47 -19.78 -18.73
C LEU A 148 4.57 -20.98 -19.05
N GLU A 149 3.48 -21.18 -18.31
CA GLU A 149 2.55 -22.29 -18.52
C GLU A 149 1.82 -22.17 -19.85
N LYS A 150 1.53 -23.32 -20.47
CA LYS A 150 0.92 -23.32 -21.80
C LYS A 150 -0.53 -22.81 -21.79
N ALA A 151 -1.26 -23.06 -20.71
CA ALA A 151 -2.62 -22.57 -20.49
C ALA A 151 -2.69 -21.02 -20.41
N HIS A 152 -1.61 -20.38 -19.96
CA HIS A 152 -1.46 -18.92 -19.93
C HIS A 152 -0.80 -18.35 -21.20
N GLY A 153 -0.66 -19.15 -22.27
CA GLY A 153 -0.05 -18.73 -23.54
C GLY A 153 1.48 -18.78 -23.58
N GLY A 154 2.12 -19.22 -22.48
CA GLY A 154 3.57 -19.33 -22.37
C GLY A 154 4.19 -20.42 -23.24
N LYS A 155 5.49 -20.65 -23.07
CA LYS A 155 6.22 -21.69 -23.82
C LYS A 155 5.98 -23.13 -23.30
N GLY A 156 5.31 -23.29 -22.17
CA GLY A 156 5.14 -24.58 -21.49
C GLY A 156 6.42 -25.04 -20.78
N ILE A 157 7.19 -24.11 -20.20
CA ILE A 157 8.47 -24.42 -19.54
C ILE A 157 8.26 -24.57 -18.04
N LEU A 158 8.55 -25.76 -17.52
CA LEU A 158 8.68 -25.98 -16.08
C LEU A 158 10.05 -25.49 -15.61
N LEU A 159 10.10 -24.42 -14.80
CA LEU A 159 11.36 -23.81 -14.37
C LEU A 159 12.31 -24.82 -13.70
N GLY A 160 11.80 -25.66 -12.80
CA GLY A 160 12.59 -26.68 -12.11
C GLY A 160 13.05 -27.84 -12.98
N GLY A 161 12.42 -28.04 -14.15
CA GLY A 161 12.55 -29.24 -14.96
C GLY A 161 12.17 -30.53 -14.20
N VAL A 162 12.52 -31.66 -14.79
CA VAL A 162 12.48 -33.01 -14.20
C VAL A 162 13.74 -33.78 -14.63
N PRO A 163 14.14 -34.87 -13.94
CA PRO A 163 15.29 -35.67 -14.36
C PRO A 163 15.22 -36.03 -15.86
N GLY A 164 16.33 -35.80 -16.58
CA GLY A 164 16.41 -36.04 -18.03
C GLY A 164 15.95 -34.88 -18.93
N THR A 165 15.52 -33.75 -18.37
CA THR A 165 15.08 -32.56 -19.16
C THR A 165 15.89 -31.31 -18.82
N ARG A 166 15.92 -30.35 -19.75
CA ARG A 166 16.55 -29.04 -19.50
C ARG A 166 15.66 -28.20 -18.58
N ARG A 167 16.29 -27.53 -17.60
CA ARG A 167 15.63 -26.56 -16.73
C ARG A 167 15.36 -25.24 -17.46
N GLY A 168 14.43 -24.44 -16.90
CA GLY A 168 14.24 -23.06 -17.32
C GLY A 168 15.48 -22.22 -17.01
N ARG A 169 15.76 -21.21 -17.84
CA ARG A 169 16.81 -20.22 -17.58
C ARG A 169 16.16 -18.89 -17.24
N ILE A 170 16.52 -18.36 -16.07
CA ILE A 170 16.08 -17.04 -15.60
C ILE A 170 17.27 -16.08 -15.71
N THR A 171 17.03 -14.89 -16.23
CA THR A 171 18.02 -13.79 -16.24
C THR A 171 17.46 -12.67 -15.38
N ILE A 172 18.22 -12.25 -14.37
CA ILE A 172 17.88 -11.13 -13.48
C ILE A 172 18.80 -9.96 -13.84
N LEU A 173 18.22 -8.81 -14.17
CA LEU A 173 18.95 -7.60 -14.54
C LEU A 173 18.87 -6.59 -13.39
N GLY A 174 19.93 -6.55 -12.57
CA GLY A 174 20.06 -5.70 -11.38
C GLY A 174 20.07 -6.54 -10.09
N GLY A 175 21.13 -6.41 -9.29
CA GLY A 175 21.33 -7.16 -8.02
C GLY A 175 21.03 -6.33 -6.77
N GLY A 176 20.00 -5.48 -6.85
CA GLY A 176 19.47 -4.74 -5.69
C GLY A 176 18.51 -5.61 -4.88
N ILE A 177 17.73 -5.02 -3.97
CA ILE A 177 16.81 -5.76 -3.07
C ILE A 177 15.78 -6.61 -3.84
N VAL A 178 15.36 -6.18 -5.03
CA VAL A 178 14.36 -6.87 -5.86
C VAL A 178 14.92 -8.09 -6.59
N GLY A 179 16.19 -8.04 -7.03
CA GLY A 179 16.80 -9.03 -7.92
C GLY A 179 17.62 -10.05 -7.16
#